data_AF-R1E8L8-F1
#
_entry.id   AF-R1E8L8-F1
#
_cell.length_a   1.000
_cell.length_b   1.000
_cell.length_c   1.000
_cell.angle_alpha   90.00
_cell.angle_beta   90.00
_cell.angle_gamma   90.00
#
_symmetry.space_group_name_H-M   'P 1'
#
loop_
_entity.id
_entity.type
_entity.pdbx_description
1 polymer ?
#
loop_
_entity_poly.entity_id
_entity_poly.type
_entity_poly.pdbx_seq_one_letter_code
_entity_poly.pdbx_strand_id
1 'polypeptide(L)'
;MVGMPGAGKSTFAEQLLLAHSCSADGGGSSSERWSRISQDVLGSRKQCIRAAHEALRQRRHVLIDRCNFDPDQRAHWLNLGGARPASRVAIFLDVPEHVARRRVLRRATHEGHVDSGSKSARELQQIVRRISSWIVAPRTSEGFDRVVVCRSPEEAAAAARSLAAEARALDTAAPTL
;
A
#
# COMPACT_ATOMS: atom_id res chain seq x y z
N MET A 1 -1.63 1.27 -2.63
CA MET A 1 -1.39 2.63 -2.10
C MET A 1 -0.82 3.53 -3.19
N VAL A 2 -0.98 4.86 -3.06
CA VAL A 2 -0.46 5.89 -3.96
C VAL A 2 0.29 6.92 -3.11
N GLY A 3 1.51 7.28 -3.51
CA GLY A 3 2.29 8.30 -2.83
C GLY A 3 3.80 8.21 -3.09
N MET A 4 4.49 9.33 -2.97
CA MET A 4 5.94 9.44 -3.21
C MET A 4 6.78 8.73 -2.13
N PRO A 5 8.08 8.47 -2.35
CA PRO A 5 8.98 8.05 -1.27
C PRO A 5 8.95 9.07 -0.11
N GLY A 6 8.95 8.59 1.13
CA GLY A 6 8.76 9.45 2.31
C GLY A 6 7.31 9.83 2.65
N ALA A 7 6.31 9.48 1.82
CA ALA A 7 4.90 9.77 2.10
C ALA A 7 4.29 8.93 3.24
N GLY A 8 4.91 7.80 3.61
CA GLY A 8 4.44 6.94 4.72
C GLY A 8 3.77 5.62 4.30
N LYS A 9 3.95 5.17 3.05
CA LYS A 9 3.36 3.91 2.54
C LYS A 9 3.72 2.67 3.37
N SER A 10 5.01 2.46 3.64
CA SER A 10 5.48 1.32 4.44
C SER A 10 4.90 1.37 5.86
N THR A 11 4.88 2.56 6.49
CA THR A 11 4.25 2.77 7.79
C THR A 11 2.75 2.47 7.77
N PHE A 12 2.03 2.91 6.74
CA PHE A 12 0.61 2.57 6.57
C PHE A 12 0.41 1.06 6.46
N ALA A 13 1.25 0.37 5.68
CA ALA A 13 1.18 -1.07 5.53
C ALA A 13 1.41 -1.80 6.86
N GLU A 14 2.45 -1.42 7.60
CA GLU A 14 2.73 -1.97 8.94
C GLU A 14 1.54 -1.77 9.88
N GLN A 15 0.98 -0.55 9.92
CA GLN A 15 -0.18 -0.25 10.74
C GLN A 15 -1.41 -1.07 10.36
N LEU A 16 -1.65 -1.29 9.06
CA LEU A 16 -2.76 -2.11 8.57
C LEU A 16 -2.58 -3.59 8.99
N LEU A 17 -1.39 -4.14 8.79
CA LEU A 17 -1.08 -5.54 9.14
C LEU A 17 -1.16 -5.77 10.65
N LEU A 18 -0.60 -4.86 11.45
CA LEU A 18 -0.71 -4.88 12.91
C LEU A 18 -2.17 -4.75 13.36
N ALA A 19 -2.90 -3.78 12.82
CA ALA A 19 -4.29 -3.53 13.19
C ALA A 19 -5.20 -4.71 12.84
N HIS A 20 -4.93 -5.46 11.76
CA HIS A 20 -5.68 -6.68 11.40
C HIS A 20 -5.35 -7.86 12.31
N SER A 21 -4.08 -8.01 12.68
CA SER A 21 -3.59 -9.11 13.54
C SER A 21 -4.05 -9.01 15.00
N CYS A 22 -4.30 -7.80 15.50
CA CYS A 22 -4.89 -7.58 16.82
C CYS A 22 -6.40 -7.89 16.79
N SER A 23 -6.77 -9.16 17.02
CA SER A 23 -8.14 -9.55 17.38
C SER A 23 -8.31 -9.51 18.90
N ALA A 24 -9.44 -8.98 19.39
CA ALA A 24 -9.75 -8.87 20.81
C ALA A 24 -10.04 -10.22 21.50
N ASP A 25 -10.18 -11.31 20.72
CA ASP A 25 -10.86 -12.51 21.17
C ASP A 25 -9.92 -13.68 21.55
N GLY A 26 -8.61 -13.47 21.64
CA GLY A 26 -7.66 -14.46 22.20
C GLY A 26 -7.55 -15.83 21.49
N GLY A 27 -8.31 -16.07 20.42
CA GLY A 27 -8.31 -17.31 19.64
C GLY A 27 -7.18 -17.33 18.62
N GLY A 28 -6.24 -18.26 18.81
CA GLY A 28 -5.04 -18.40 18.00
C GLY A 28 -5.24 -18.71 16.51
N SER A 29 -4.17 -18.46 15.77
CA SER A 29 -3.96 -18.79 14.35
C SER A 29 -4.83 -18.04 13.34
N SER A 30 -4.83 -16.71 13.39
CA SER A 30 -5.11 -15.94 12.18
C SER A 30 -3.91 -16.09 11.25
N SER A 31 -3.97 -17.05 10.31
CA SER A 31 -3.05 -17.03 9.17
C SER A 31 -3.11 -15.63 8.56
N GLU A 32 -1.96 -14.99 8.39
CA GLU A 32 -1.87 -13.61 7.88
C GLU A 32 -2.69 -13.50 6.59
N ARG A 33 -3.90 -12.91 6.65
CA ARG A 33 -4.82 -12.88 5.50
C ARG A 33 -4.43 -11.81 4.49
N TRP A 34 -3.55 -10.89 4.87
CA TRP A 34 -3.00 -9.89 3.97
C TRP A 34 -1.74 -10.39 3.27
N SER A 35 -1.57 -10.02 2.01
CA SER A 35 -0.34 -10.18 1.24
C SER A 35 0.15 -8.79 0.82
N ARG A 36 1.24 -8.35 1.46
CA ARG A 36 1.96 -7.14 1.06
C ARG A 36 2.80 -7.44 -0.18
N ILE A 37 2.47 -6.77 -1.27
CA ILE A 37 3.16 -6.90 -2.55
C ILE A 37 3.98 -5.63 -2.78
N SER A 38 5.29 -5.73 -2.54
CA SER A 38 6.25 -4.64 -2.74
C SER A 38 7.19 -4.96 -3.90
N GLN A 39 7.30 -4.04 -4.86
CA GLN A 39 8.28 -4.22 -5.95
C GLN A 39 9.71 -4.11 -5.43
N ASP A 40 9.94 -3.32 -4.39
CA ASP A 40 11.26 -3.17 -3.80
C ASP A 40 11.77 -4.51 -3.24
N VAL A 41 10.86 -5.35 -2.73
CA VAL A 41 11.16 -6.72 -2.26
C VAL A 41 11.17 -7.74 -3.41
N LEU A 42 10.20 -7.67 -4.32
CA LEU A 42 10.01 -8.68 -5.36
C LEU A 42 10.84 -8.42 -6.63
N GLY A 43 11.50 -7.28 -6.76
CA GLY A 43 12.40 -6.92 -7.87
C GLY A 43 11.72 -6.41 -9.13
N SER A 44 10.56 -6.96 -9.54
CA SER A 44 9.89 -6.53 -10.77
C SER A 44 8.37 -6.42 -10.65
N ARG A 45 7.77 -5.55 -11.49
CA ARG A 45 6.31 -5.43 -11.64
C ARG A 45 5.66 -6.75 -12.08
N LYS A 46 6.33 -7.53 -12.95
CA LYS A 46 5.82 -8.85 -13.39
C LYS A 46 5.69 -9.83 -12.22
N GLN A 47 6.69 -9.86 -11.33
CA GLN A 47 6.65 -10.66 -10.11
C GLN A 47 5.56 -10.17 -9.15
N CYS A 48 5.40 -8.85 -9.00
CA CYS A 48 4.33 -8.26 -8.20
C CYS A 48 2.93 -8.66 -8.70
N ILE A 49 2.68 -8.55 -10.01
CA ILE A 49 1.40 -8.93 -10.63
C ILE A 49 1.11 -10.42 -10.38
N ARG A 50 2.11 -11.30 -10.57
CA ARG A 50 1.96 -12.74 -10.31
C ARG A 50 1.64 -13.01 -8.84
N ALA A 51 2.38 -12.40 -7.92
CA ALA A 51 2.18 -12.58 -6.49
C ALA A 51 0.82 -12.06 -6.02
N ALA A 52 0.39 -10.89 -6.52
CA ALA A 52 -0.94 -10.34 -6.26
C ALA A 52 -2.04 -11.26 -6.77
N HIS A 53 -1.93 -11.75 -8.00
CA HIS A 53 -2.91 -12.66 -8.59
C HIS A 53 -3.00 -13.98 -7.80
N GLU A 54 -1.88 -14.57 -7.39
CA GLU A 54 -1.87 -15.79 -6.60
C GLU A 54 -2.48 -15.58 -5.21
N ALA A 55 -2.16 -14.48 -4.53
CA ALA A 55 -2.77 -14.13 -3.25
C ALA A 55 -4.29 -13.97 -3.35
N LEU A 56 -4.78 -13.31 -4.41
CA LEU A 56 -6.23 -13.18 -4.67
C LEU A 56 -6.88 -14.56 -4.91
N ARG A 57 -6.23 -15.47 -5.64
CA ARG A 57 -6.72 -16.85 -5.83
C ARG A 57 -6.83 -17.61 -4.51
N GLN A 58 -5.90 -17.37 -3.59
CA GLN A 58 -5.89 -17.94 -2.24
C GLN A 58 -6.85 -17.23 -1.26
N ARG A 59 -7.71 -16.33 -1.77
CA ARG A 59 -8.67 -15.55 -0.96
C ARG A 59 -7.99 -14.71 0.13
N ARG A 60 -6.80 -14.18 -0.18
CA ARG A 60 -6.09 -13.22 0.68
C ARG A 60 -6.41 -11.79 0.26
N HIS A 61 -6.40 -10.88 1.22
CA HIS A 61 -6.41 -9.44 0.97
C HIS A 61 -5.05 -9.04 0.40
N VAL A 62 -5.03 -8.13 -0.57
CA VAL A 62 -3.78 -7.73 -1.23
C VAL A 62 -3.50 -6.25 -1.01
N LEU A 63 -2.30 -5.95 -0.49
CA LEU A 63 -1.80 -4.60 -0.34
C LEU A 63 -0.65 -4.34 -1.31
N ILE A 64 -0.90 -3.54 -2.35
CA ILE A 64 0.15 -3.11 -3.28
C ILE A 64 0.93 -1.94 -2.67
N ASP A 65 2.16 -2.20 -2.19
CA ASP A 65 3.11 -1.17 -1.74
C ASP A 65 4.07 -0.77 -2.87
N ARG A 66 3.60 0.17 -3.68
CA ARG A 66 4.37 0.88 -4.70
C ARG A 66 3.96 2.35 -4.70
N CYS A 67 4.71 3.19 -5.41
CA CYS A 67 4.36 4.61 -5.53
C CYS A 67 3.06 4.85 -6.31
N ASN A 68 2.80 4.06 -7.37
CA ASN A 68 1.57 4.10 -8.19
C ASN A 68 1.14 5.53 -8.59
N PHE A 69 2.11 6.33 -9.05
CA PHE A 69 1.99 7.78 -9.20
C PHE A 69 0.97 8.20 -10.27
N ASP A 70 0.77 7.45 -11.35
CA ASP A 70 -0.17 7.78 -12.43
C ASP A 70 -1.24 6.69 -12.64
N PRO A 71 -2.29 6.97 -13.45
CA PRO A 71 -3.32 5.98 -13.79
C PRO A 71 -2.77 4.74 -14.51
N ASP A 72 -1.75 4.89 -15.36
CA ASP A 72 -1.19 3.77 -16.13
C ASP A 72 -0.55 2.72 -15.21
N GLN A 73 0.19 3.16 -14.19
CA GLN A 73 0.72 2.27 -13.14
C GLN A 73 -0.41 1.57 -12.39
N ARG A 74 -1.53 2.26 -12.13
CA ARG A 74 -2.67 1.73 -11.36
C ARG A 74 -3.53 0.76 -12.15
N ALA A 75 -3.66 0.96 -13.47
CA ALA A 75 -4.41 0.09 -14.36
C ALA A 75 -3.95 -1.37 -14.28
N HIS A 76 -2.65 -1.62 -14.08
CA HIS A 76 -2.13 -2.99 -13.90
C HIS A 76 -2.74 -3.73 -12.71
N TRP A 77 -3.10 -3.03 -11.64
CA TRP A 77 -3.69 -3.62 -10.45
C TRP A 77 -5.20 -3.75 -10.57
N LEU A 78 -5.84 -2.76 -11.20
CA LEU A 78 -7.28 -2.76 -11.46
C LEU A 78 -7.69 -3.84 -12.46
N ASN A 79 -6.79 -4.20 -13.37
CA ASN A 79 -6.96 -5.29 -14.33
C ASN A 79 -6.55 -6.65 -13.78
N LEU A 80 -6.19 -6.77 -12.50
CA LEU A 80 -5.99 -8.08 -11.88
C LEU A 80 -7.32 -8.82 -11.85
N GLY A 81 -7.42 -9.89 -12.66
CA GLY A 81 -8.52 -10.84 -12.57
C GLY A 81 -8.49 -11.58 -11.24
N GLY A 82 -9.66 -11.93 -10.73
CA GLY A 82 -9.83 -12.77 -9.55
C GLY A 82 -11.02 -13.70 -9.73
N ALA A 83 -11.06 -14.81 -9.01
CA ALA A 83 -12.18 -15.75 -9.04
C ALA A 83 -13.49 -15.15 -8.49
N ARG A 84 -13.42 -13.99 -7.81
CA ARG A 84 -14.55 -13.26 -7.22
C ARG A 84 -14.35 -11.75 -7.37
N PRO A 85 -15.44 -10.97 -7.33
CA PRO A 85 -15.35 -9.52 -7.18
C PRO A 85 -14.55 -9.17 -5.92
N ALA A 86 -13.54 -8.31 -6.08
CA ALA A 86 -12.76 -7.77 -4.97
C ALA A 86 -13.05 -6.27 -4.86
N SER A 87 -13.22 -5.78 -3.63
CA SER A 87 -13.26 -4.34 -3.37
C SER A 87 -11.87 -3.74 -3.60
N ARG A 88 -11.80 -2.70 -4.43
CA ARG A 88 -10.58 -2.01 -4.85
C ARG A 88 -10.57 -0.63 -4.24
N VAL A 89 -9.72 -0.44 -3.24
CA VAL A 89 -9.57 0.84 -2.53
C VAL A 89 -8.23 1.48 -2.86
N ALA A 90 -8.26 2.72 -3.34
CA ALA A 90 -7.06 3.55 -3.48
C ALA A 90 -6.82 4.33 -2.18
N ILE A 91 -5.68 4.09 -1.54
CA ILE A 91 -5.18 4.91 -0.43
C ILE A 91 -4.17 5.91 -1.00
N PHE A 92 -4.54 7.19 -1.02
CA PHE A 92 -3.68 8.27 -1.49
C PHE A 92 -3.06 9.00 -0.31
N LEU A 93 -1.74 8.82 -0.13
CA LEU A 93 -0.96 9.55 0.87
C LEU A 93 -0.52 10.89 0.28
N ASP A 94 -1.40 11.87 0.37
CA ASP A 94 -1.26 13.23 -0.15
C ASP A 94 -0.45 14.11 0.81
N VAL A 95 0.82 13.75 0.96
CA VAL A 95 1.77 14.43 1.85
C VAL A 95 2.56 15.48 1.05
N PRO A 96 2.71 16.72 1.55
CA PRO A 96 3.50 17.74 0.86
C PRO A 96 4.93 17.28 0.57
N GLU A 97 5.44 17.58 -0.63
CA GLU A 97 6.77 17.14 -1.10
C GLU A 97 7.88 17.45 -0.08
N HIS A 98 7.87 18.65 0.49
CA HIS A 98 8.89 19.08 1.45
C HIS A 98 8.91 18.23 2.73
N VAL A 99 7.74 17.74 3.17
CA VAL A 99 7.63 16.81 4.30
C VAL A 99 8.20 15.45 3.93
N ALA A 100 7.83 14.92 2.75
CA ALA A 100 8.32 13.65 2.26
C ALA A 100 9.86 13.65 2.08
N ARG A 101 10.43 14.74 1.56
CA ARG A 101 11.88 14.95 1.46
C ARG A 101 12.56 14.94 2.83
N ARG A 102 12.02 15.67 3.81
CA ARG A 102 12.56 15.64 5.18
C ARG A 102 12.53 14.24 5.79
N ARG A 103 11.46 13.48 5.54
CA ARG A 103 11.30 12.10 6.03
C ARG A 103 12.29 11.14 5.36
N VAL A 104 12.48 11.21 4.05
CA VAL A 104 13.39 10.29 3.35
C VAL A 104 14.85 10.52 3.75
N LEU A 105 15.25 11.78 4.03
CA LEU A 105 16.59 12.12 4.49
C LEU A 105 16.92 11.58 5.89
N ARG A 106 15.90 11.33 6.72
CA ARG A 106 16.04 10.78 8.09
C ARG A 106 15.86 9.26 8.13
N ARG A 107 15.52 8.64 7.01
CA ARG A 107 15.25 7.21 6.92
C ARG A 107 16.59 6.49 6.76
N ALA A 108 17.03 5.78 7.78
CA ALA A 108 18.30 5.07 7.78
C ALA A 108 18.34 3.91 6.76
N THR A 109 17.29 3.08 6.73
CA THR A 109 17.21 1.88 5.88
C THR A 109 15.81 1.74 5.29
N HIS A 110 15.73 1.31 4.03
CA HIS A 110 14.49 0.98 3.32
C HIS A 110 14.73 -0.21 2.40
N GLU A 111 13.74 -1.11 2.29
CA GLU A 111 13.79 -2.31 1.43
C GLU A 111 14.12 -2.00 -0.05
N GLY A 112 13.78 -0.81 -0.54
CA GLY A 112 14.08 -0.34 -1.90
C GLY A 112 15.35 0.49 -2.07
N HIS A 113 16.20 0.61 -1.03
CA HIS A 113 17.43 1.42 -1.06
C HIS A 113 17.21 2.91 -1.41
N VAL A 114 16.01 3.43 -1.12
CA VAL A 114 15.67 4.86 -1.20
C VAL A 114 15.65 5.41 0.22
N ASP A 115 16.85 5.49 0.78
CA ASP A 115 17.16 5.85 2.16
C ASP A 115 18.55 6.52 2.25
N SER A 116 18.87 7.09 3.41
CA SER A 116 20.14 7.78 3.64
C SER A 116 21.35 6.84 3.80
N GLY A 117 21.12 5.54 4.02
CA GLY A 117 22.18 4.53 4.08
C GLY A 117 22.68 4.12 2.68
N SER A 118 21.83 4.27 1.66
CA SER A 118 22.11 3.77 0.30
C SER A 118 22.31 4.86 -0.75
N LYS A 119 21.86 6.10 -0.51
CA LYS A 119 21.90 7.20 -1.49
C LYS A 119 22.27 8.53 -0.86
N SER A 120 22.90 9.40 -1.66
CA SER A 120 23.20 10.76 -1.20
C SER A 120 21.93 11.58 -0.96
N ALA A 121 22.03 12.59 -0.09
CA ALA A 121 20.93 13.51 0.17
C ALA A 121 20.39 14.19 -1.10
N ARG A 122 21.26 14.45 -2.09
CA ARG A 122 20.88 15.05 -3.37
C ARG A 122 20.04 14.10 -4.20
N GLU A 123 20.47 12.84 -4.34
CA GLU A 123 19.74 11.81 -5.09
C GLU A 123 18.36 11.55 -4.49
N LEU A 124 18.25 11.41 -3.16
CA LEU A 124 16.97 11.21 -2.49
C LEU A 124 15.99 12.35 -2.78
N GLN A 125 16.46 13.59 -2.69
CA GLN A 125 15.62 14.76 -2.99
C GLN A 125 15.19 14.80 -4.45
N GLN A 126 16.08 14.44 -5.38
CA GLN A 126 15.76 14.36 -6.81
C GLN A 126 14.71 13.28 -7.10
N ILE A 127 14.84 12.09 -6.48
CA ILE A 127 13.86 11.01 -6.60
C ILE A 127 12.48 11.45 -6.12
N VAL A 128 12.40 12.08 -4.93
CA VAL A 128 11.12 12.54 -4.38
C VAL A 128 10.50 13.62 -5.27
N ARG A 129 11.28 14.63 -5.70
CA ARG A 129 10.80 15.68 -6.62
C ARG A 129 10.26 15.10 -7.92
N ARG A 130 11.01 14.19 -8.53
CA ARG A 130 10.63 13.55 -9.79
C ARG A 130 9.31 12.78 -9.65
N ILE A 131 9.19 11.93 -8.63
CA ILE A 131 7.95 11.17 -8.41
C ILE A 131 6.80 12.10 -8.03
N SER A 132 7.05 13.16 -7.25
CA SER A 132 6.04 14.16 -6.90
C SER A 132 5.46 14.84 -8.14
N SER A 133 6.30 15.15 -9.15
CA SER A 133 5.84 15.75 -10.42
C SER A 133 4.99 14.82 -11.28
N TRP A 134 5.02 13.52 -11.02
CA TRP A 134 4.25 12.52 -11.76
C TRP A 134 2.98 12.07 -11.03
N ILE A 135 2.80 12.48 -9.77
CA ILE A 135 1.64 12.05 -8.99
C ILE A 135 0.37 12.70 -9.54
N VAL A 136 -0.54 11.84 -9.98
CA VAL A 136 -1.91 12.16 -10.32
C VAL A 136 -2.80 11.49 -9.27
N ALA A 137 -3.61 12.29 -8.58
CA ALA A 137 -4.53 11.79 -7.57
C ALA A 137 -5.44 10.68 -8.14
N PRO A 138 -5.60 9.54 -7.44
CA PRO A 138 -6.46 8.46 -7.91
C PRO A 138 -7.92 8.90 -7.92
N ARG A 139 -8.69 8.42 -8.89
CA ARG A 139 -10.12 8.69 -9.03
C ARG A 139 -10.92 7.40 -9.14
N THR A 140 -12.15 7.41 -8.67
CA THR A 140 -13.09 6.28 -8.84
C THR A 140 -13.35 5.98 -10.32
N SER A 141 -13.27 6.99 -11.21
CA SER A 141 -13.38 6.81 -12.65
C SER A 141 -12.32 5.90 -13.27
N GLU A 142 -11.23 5.59 -12.55
CA GLU A 142 -10.23 4.60 -12.99
C GLU A 142 -10.71 3.15 -12.78
N GLY A 143 -11.73 2.93 -11.95
CA GLY A 143 -12.24 1.61 -11.58
C GLY A 143 -12.05 1.25 -10.10
N PHE A 144 -11.67 2.20 -9.25
CA PHE A 144 -11.67 2.02 -7.79
C PHE A 144 -13.09 2.17 -7.24
N ASP A 145 -13.45 1.29 -6.30
CA ASP A 145 -14.73 1.35 -5.60
C ASP A 145 -14.74 2.49 -4.57
N ARG A 146 -13.57 2.83 -4.02
CA ARG A 146 -13.38 3.95 -3.09
C ARG A 146 -11.97 4.54 -3.18
N VAL A 147 -11.87 5.86 -3.05
CA VAL A 147 -10.61 6.59 -2.86
C VAL A 147 -10.60 7.20 -1.46
N VAL A 148 -9.55 6.91 -0.69
CA VAL A 148 -9.31 7.50 0.62
C VAL A 148 -8.06 8.36 0.52
N VAL A 149 -8.21 9.65 0.82
CA VAL A 149 -7.11 10.61 0.82
C VAL A 149 -6.65 10.83 2.25
N CYS A 150 -5.36 10.64 2.51
CA CYS A 150 -4.74 10.85 3.80
C CYS A 150 -3.65 11.91 3.68
N ARG A 151 -3.83 13.04 4.34
CA ARG A 151 -2.91 14.19 4.37
C ARG A 151 -2.06 14.23 5.64
N SER A 152 -2.42 13.44 6.65
CA SER A 152 -1.68 13.33 7.91
C SER A 152 -1.43 11.87 8.32
N PRO A 153 -0.45 11.63 9.22
CA PRO A 153 -0.24 10.32 9.82
C PRO A 153 -1.48 9.78 10.56
N GLU A 154 -2.25 10.65 11.20
CA GLU A 154 -3.46 10.29 11.94
C GLU A 154 -4.56 9.79 11.01
N GLU A 155 -4.77 10.48 9.87
CA GLU A 155 -5.70 10.05 8.82
C GLU A 155 -5.25 8.72 8.21
N ALA A 156 -3.95 8.56 7.95
CA ALA A 156 -3.39 7.31 7.44
C ALA A 156 -3.63 6.14 8.43
N ALA A 157 -3.38 6.36 9.72
CA ALA A 157 -3.60 5.36 10.75
C ALA A 157 -5.09 5.02 10.93
N ALA A 158 -5.97 6.02 10.84
CA ALA A 158 -7.42 5.80 10.89
C ALA A 158 -7.92 4.97 9.70
N ALA A 159 -7.44 5.29 8.49
CA ALA A 159 -7.76 4.53 7.29
C ALA A 159 -7.24 3.07 7.37
N ALA A 160 -6.03 2.86 7.91
CA ALA A 160 -5.49 1.52 8.15
C ALA A 160 -6.37 0.70 9.12
N ARG A 161 -6.80 1.31 10.23
CA ARG A 161 -7.73 0.64 11.19
C ARG A 161 -9.08 0.32 10.56
N SER A 162 -9.64 1.25 9.78
CA SER A 162 -10.91 1.03 9.07
C SER A 162 -10.82 -0.14 8.10
N LEU A 163 -9.77 -0.18 7.27
CA LEU A 163 -9.54 -1.28 6.33
C LEU A 163 -9.28 -2.61 7.03
N ALA A 164 -8.55 -2.62 8.15
CA ALA A 164 -8.35 -3.81 8.96
C ALA A 164 -9.68 -4.37 9.50
N ALA A 165 -10.58 -3.49 9.97
CA ALA A 165 -11.90 -3.89 10.46
C ALA A 165 -12.79 -4.44 9.33
N GLU A 166 -12.81 -3.78 8.16
CA GLU A 166 -13.53 -4.26 6.98
C GLU A 166 -13.00 -5.64 6.51
N ALA A 167 -11.68 -5.82 6.47
CA ALA A 167 -11.07 -7.09 6.10
C ALA A 167 -11.45 -8.22 7.08
N ARG A 168 -11.44 -7.96 8.39
CA ARG A 168 -11.91 -8.92 9.39
C ARG A 168 -13.38 -9.31 9.21
N ALA A 169 -14.24 -8.33 8.94
CA ALA A 169 -15.65 -8.62 8.70
C ALA A 169 -15.84 -9.55 7.49
N LEU A 170 -15.07 -9.33 6.42
CA LEU A 170 -15.03 -10.22 5.25
C LEU A 170 -14.48 -11.61 5.57
N ASP A 171 -13.45 -11.69 6.41
CA ASP A 171 -12.87 -12.97 6.86
C ASP A 171 -13.87 -13.79 7.67
N THR A 172 -14.66 -13.15 8.54
CA THR A 172 -15.72 -13.82 9.33
C THR A 172 -16.95 -14.21 8.53
N ALA A 173 -17.30 -13.45 7.49
CA ALA A 173 -18.47 -13.72 6.64
C ALA A 173 -18.20 -14.81 5.59
N ALA A 174 -16.94 -15.13 5.33
CA ALA A 174 -16.58 -16.20 4.41
C ALA A 174 -16.88 -17.57 5.06
N PRO A 175 -17.70 -18.45 4.44
CA PRO A 175 -17.91 -19.79 4.98
C PRO A 175 -16.57 -20.52 5.06
N THR A 176 -16.28 -21.06 6.24
CA THR A 176 -15.22 -22.03 6.48
C THR A 176 -15.52 -23.22 5.58
N LEU A 177 -14.62 -23.51 4.63
CA LEU A 177 -14.69 -24.74 3.84
C LEU A 177 -14.43 -25.94 4.74
#